data_AF-A0A1E4GC99-F1
#
_entry.id   AF-A0A1E4GC99-F1
#
_cell.length_a   1.000
_cell.length_b   1.000
_cell.length_c   1.000
_cell.angle_alpha   90.00
_cell.angle_beta   90.00
_cell.angle_gamma   90.00
#
_symmetry.space_group_name_H-M   'P 1'
#
loop_
_entity.id
_entity.type
_entity.pdbx_description
1 polymer ?
#
loop_
_entity_poly.entity_id
_entity_poly.type
_entity_poly.pdbx_seq_one_letter_code
_entity_poly.pdbx_strand_id
1 'polypeptide(L)'
;MRSSGESSTGQPPIIKPTKIIALMAFVRDEEGELRPAFDAREMQSEGAAKMQARLLAASENYEGVIAWWRSADLTNGEFGEPVTIFEWGELPEME
;
A
#
# COMPACT_ATOMS: atom_id res chain seq x y z
N MET A 1 -3.30 -55.25 -21.75
CA MET A 1 -3.11 -55.00 -20.31
C MET A 1 -1.63 -54.72 -20.08
N ARG A 2 -1.21 -53.57 -19.56
CA ARG A 2 -1.47 -53.08 -18.20
C ARG A 2 -1.71 -51.57 -18.16
N SER A 3 -2.74 -51.20 -17.41
CA SER A 3 -3.02 -49.85 -16.93
C SER A 3 -2.06 -49.44 -15.82
N SER A 4 -2.18 -48.15 -15.46
CA SER A 4 -1.84 -47.51 -14.18
C SER A 4 -0.48 -46.82 -14.15
N GLY A 5 -0.35 -45.55 -13.79
CA GLY A 5 -1.34 -44.62 -13.27
C GLY A 5 -0.77 -43.21 -13.21
N GLU A 6 -1.68 -42.24 -13.28
CA GLU A 6 -1.44 -40.84 -12.99
C GLU A 6 -0.78 -40.65 -11.63
N SER A 7 0.14 -39.70 -11.55
CA SER A 7 0.31 -38.85 -10.37
C SER A 7 0.91 -37.53 -10.86
N SER A 8 0.05 -36.74 -11.49
CA SER A 8 0.32 -35.33 -11.69
C SER A 8 0.19 -34.67 -10.31
N THR A 9 1.30 -34.50 -9.59
CA THR A 9 1.32 -33.63 -8.41
C THR A 9 1.36 -32.17 -8.88
N GLY A 10 0.27 -31.74 -9.52
CA GLY A 10 0.02 -30.33 -9.79
C GLY A 10 -0.43 -29.66 -8.50
N GLN A 11 0.50 -29.34 -7.60
CA GLN A 11 0.20 -28.34 -6.58
C GLN A 11 -0.19 -27.07 -7.34
N PRO A 12 -1.41 -26.53 -7.19
CA PRO A 12 -1.75 -25.27 -7.84
C PRO A 12 -0.73 -24.21 -7.37
N PRO A 13 -0.30 -23.30 -8.25
CA PRO A 13 0.60 -22.23 -7.85
C PRO A 13 -0.03 -21.49 -6.67
N ILE A 14 0.69 -21.46 -5.54
CA ILE A 14 0.26 -20.67 -4.39
C ILE A 14 0.44 -19.22 -4.81
N ILE A 15 -0.66 -18.55 -5.19
CA ILE A 15 -0.65 -17.12 -5.43
C ILE A 15 -0.46 -16.48 -4.06
N LYS A 16 0.76 -15.99 -3.80
CA LYS A 16 1.02 -15.23 -2.58
C LYS A 16 0.23 -13.93 -2.65
N PRO A 17 -0.38 -13.47 -1.54
CA PRO A 17 -1.06 -12.18 -1.52
C PRO A 17 -0.10 -11.09 -1.99
N THR A 18 -0.59 -10.23 -2.88
CA THR A 18 0.17 -9.12 -3.45
C THR A 18 0.36 -8.05 -2.39
N LYS A 19 1.54 -7.43 -2.36
CA LYS A 19 1.80 -6.34 -1.43
C LYS A 19 1.50 -5.02 -2.13
N ILE A 20 0.47 -4.32 -1.66
CA ILE A 20 0.16 -2.95 -2.11
C ILE A 20 0.89 -2.00 -1.19
N ILE A 21 1.66 -1.08 -1.75
CA ILE A 21 2.40 -0.07 -0.99
C ILE A 21 1.92 1.28 -1.50
N ALA A 22 1.36 2.12 -0.64
CA ALA A 22 0.79 3.39 -1.02
C ALA A 22 1.50 4.54 -0.33
N LEU A 23 1.56 5.68 -1.02
CA LEU A 23 2.04 6.97 -0.53
C LEU A 23 0.93 8.00 -0.71
N MET A 24 0.64 8.75 0.35
CA MET A 24 -0.28 9.88 0.34
C MET A 24 0.36 11.07 1.03
N ALA A 25 -0.04 12.27 0.61
CA ALA A 25 0.28 13.51 1.28
C ALA A 25 -1.00 14.36 1.39
N PHE A 26 -1.03 15.22 2.39
CA PHE A 26 -2.19 16.01 2.76
C PHE A 26 -1.82 17.48 2.82
N VAL A 27 -2.77 18.33 2.45
CA VAL A 27 -2.71 19.79 2.54
C VAL A 27 -3.96 20.28 3.24
N ARG A 28 -3.91 21.48 3.82
CA ARG A 28 -5.12 22.18 4.22
C ARG A 28 -5.74 22.88 3.03
N ASP A 29 -7.05 22.74 2.89
CA ASP A 29 -7.83 23.59 1.99
C ASP A 29 -8.08 24.98 2.60
N GLU A 30 -8.87 25.80 1.91
CA GLU A 30 -9.19 27.16 2.33
C GLU A 30 -10.01 27.21 3.63
N GLU A 31 -10.66 26.11 4.00
CA GLU A 31 -11.43 25.95 5.24
C GLU A 31 -10.57 25.39 6.38
N GLY A 32 -9.31 25.06 6.10
CA GLY A 32 -8.36 24.48 7.05
C GLY A 32 -8.52 22.97 7.23
N GLU A 33 -9.34 22.31 6.41
CA GLU A 33 -9.54 20.86 6.47
C GLU A 33 -8.42 20.12 5.76
N LEU A 34 -7.97 19.00 6.32
CA LEU A 34 -6.98 18.15 5.66
C LEU A 34 -7.61 17.42 4.46
N ARG A 35 -7.05 17.66 3.28
CA ARG A 35 -7.43 17.01 2.02
C ARG A 35 -6.22 16.29 1.43
N PRO A 36 -6.42 15.14 0.74
CA PRO A 36 -5.36 14.55 -0.05
C PRO A 36 -4.84 15.55 -1.08
N ALA A 37 -3.53 15.76 -1.11
CA ALA A 37 -2.87 16.64 -2.07
C ALA A 37 -2.86 16.03 -3.49
N PHE A 38 -3.02 14.72 -3.57
CA PHE A 38 -3.10 13.93 -4.79
C PHE A 38 -3.71 12.55 -4.49
N ASP A 39 -4.14 11.83 -5.54
CA ASP A 39 -4.56 10.42 -5.44
C ASP A 39 -3.44 9.52 -4.91
N ALA A 40 -3.80 8.55 -4.06
CA ALA A 40 -2.85 7.61 -3.48
C ALA A 40 -1.94 6.98 -4.54
N ARG A 41 -0.63 7.10 -4.34
CA ARG A 41 0.37 6.62 -5.29
C ARG A 41 0.86 5.25 -4.89
N GLU A 42 0.66 4.25 -5.76
CA GLU A 42 1.26 2.94 -5.56
C GLU A 42 2.78 2.98 -5.80
N MET A 43 3.53 2.37 -4.89
CA MET A 43 4.98 2.39 -4.87
C MET A 43 5.52 0.98 -5.09
N GLN A 44 6.57 0.87 -5.93
CA GLN A 44 7.22 -0.40 -6.26
C GLN A 44 7.86 -1.13 -5.06
N SER A 45 8.19 -0.40 -3.97
CA SER A 45 8.83 -0.96 -2.78
C SER A 45 8.69 -0.05 -1.57
N GLU A 46 8.84 -0.60 -0.37
CA GLU A 46 8.82 0.17 0.87
C GLU A 46 9.96 1.19 0.94
N GLY A 47 11.13 0.84 0.41
CA GLY A 47 12.28 1.75 0.37
C GLY A 47 11.99 2.97 -0.51
N ALA A 48 11.41 2.76 -1.69
CA ALA A 48 11.00 3.85 -2.57
C ALA A 48 9.89 4.71 -1.91
N ALA A 49 8.91 4.08 -1.26
CA ALA A 49 7.84 4.78 -0.55
C ALA A 49 8.40 5.65 0.58
N LYS A 50 9.25 5.10 1.46
CA LYS A 50 9.88 5.83 2.58
C LYS A 50 10.76 6.98 2.08
N MET A 51 11.53 6.77 1.01
CA MET A 51 12.37 7.82 0.44
C MET A 51 11.52 8.97 -0.10
N GLN A 52 10.49 8.68 -0.90
CA GLN A 52 9.60 9.71 -1.45
C GLN A 52 8.81 10.41 -0.34
N ALA A 53 8.31 9.66 0.65
CA ALA A 53 7.60 10.24 1.79
C ALA A 53 8.46 11.25 2.57
N ARG A 54 9.75 10.93 2.78
CA ARG A 54 10.70 11.87 3.41
C ARG A 54 10.93 13.12 2.59
N LEU A 55 10.98 13.00 1.26
CA LEU A 55 11.12 14.17 0.37
C LEU A 55 9.90 15.08 0.44
N LEU A 56 8.69 14.51 0.48
CA LEU A 56 7.45 15.28 0.64
C LEU A 56 7.38 15.93 2.04
N ALA A 57 7.72 15.18 3.09
CA ALA A 57 7.74 15.69 4.46
C ALA A 57 8.76 16.82 4.68
N ALA A 58 9.82 16.86 3.86
CA ALA A 58 10.80 17.96 3.89
C ALA A 58 10.35 19.20 3.09
N SER A 59 9.24 19.12 2.36
CA SER A 59 8.67 20.24 1.61
C SER A 59 7.67 21.01 2.48
N GLU A 60 7.71 22.34 2.41
CA GLU A 60 6.77 23.23 3.13
C GLU A 60 5.35 23.23 2.54
N ASN A 61 5.06 22.39 1.55
CA ASN A 61 3.78 22.36 0.84
C ASN A 61 2.77 21.35 1.39
N TYR A 62 3.17 20.51 2.37
CA TYR A 62 2.33 19.44 2.89
C TYR A 62 2.22 19.53 4.40
N GLU A 63 1.01 19.28 4.89
CA GLU A 63 0.66 19.29 6.31
C GLU A 63 0.84 17.90 6.93
N GLY A 64 0.74 16.85 6.11
CA GLY A 64 1.00 15.47 6.51
C GLY A 64 1.36 14.56 5.36
N VAL A 65 2.09 13.49 5.67
CA VAL A 65 2.54 12.47 4.70
C VAL A 65 2.49 11.11 5.36
N ILE A 66 1.89 10.14 4.69
CA ILE A 66 1.85 8.75 5.14
C ILE A 66 2.26 7.81 4.01
N ALA A 67 3.08 6.82 4.34
CA ALA A 67 3.27 5.64 3.51
C ALA A 67 2.90 4.40 4.32
N TRP A 68 2.14 3.51 3.71
CA TRP A 68 1.70 2.26 4.31
C TRP A 68 1.75 1.14 3.28
N TRP A 69 1.67 -0.10 3.74
CA TRP A 69 1.41 -1.23 2.86
C TRP A 69 0.31 -2.11 3.42
N ARG A 70 -0.38 -2.85 2.55
CA ARG A 70 -1.29 -3.92 2.98
C ARG A 70 -1.17 -5.11 2.05
N SER A 71 -1.49 -6.30 2.56
CA SER A 71 -1.65 -7.48 1.72
C SER A 71 -2.97 -7.41 0.94
N ALA A 72 -2.96 -7.90 -0.30
CA ALA A 72 -4.12 -8.08 -1.14
C ALA A 72 -4.18 -9.53 -1.59
N ASP A 73 -5.13 -10.29 -1.04
CA ASP A 73 -5.48 -11.60 -1.54
C ASP A 73 -6.47 -11.44 -2.70
N LEU A 74 -5.93 -11.38 -3.91
CA LEU A 74 -6.72 -11.24 -5.13
C LEU A 74 -7.56 -12.49 -5.45
N THR A 75 -7.29 -13.63 -4.80
CA THR A 75 -8.05 -14.86 -4.99
C THR A 75 -9.37 -14.77 -4.25
N ASN A 76 -9.32 -14.28 -3.00
CA ASN A 76 -10.49 -14.16 -2.13
C ASN A 76 -11.12 -12.76 -2.13
N GLY A 77 -10.45 -11.78 -2.77
CA GLY A 77 -10.89 -10.38 -2.77
C GLY A 77 -10.69 -9.68 -1.42
N GLU A 78 -9.75 -10.17 -0.61
CA GLU A 78 -9.52 -9.69 0.75
C GLU A 78 -8.31 -8.76 0.82
N PHE A 79 -8.41 -7.70 1.62
CA PHE A 79 -7.29 -6.84 1.97
C PHE A 79 -6.94 -7.03 3.44
N GLY A 80 -5.65 -7.17 3.73
CA GLY A 80 -5.17 -7.16 5.11
C GLY A 80 -5.18 -5.76 5.69
N GLU A 81 -4.94 -5.68 7.01
CA GLU A 81 -4.79 -4.41 7.70
C GLU A 81 -3.60 -3.62 7.14
N PRO A 82 -3.73 -2.29 6.98
CA PRO A 82 -2.63 -1.45 6.56
C PRO A 82 -1.57 -1.38 7.66
N VAL A 83 -0.32 -1.47 7.25
CA VAL A 83 0.86 -1.30 8.10
C VAL A 83 1.56 -0.02 7.68
N THR A 84 1.49 1.00 8.54
CA THR A 84 2.21 2.25 8.36
C THR A 84 3.71 2.01 8.41
N ILE A 85 4.43 2.53 7.42
CA ILE A 85 5.89 2.42 7.29
C ILE A 85 6.60 3.76 7.32
N PHE A 86 5.86 4.86 7.15
CA PHE A 86 6.30 6.21 7.37
C PHE A 86 5.08 7.09 7.67
N GLU A 87 5.23 8.00 8.62
CA GLU A 87 4.23 8.99 8.99
C GLU A 87 4.94 10.28 9.41
N TRP A 88 4.38 11.42 9.01
CA TRP A 88 4.85 12.74 9.39
C TRP A 88 3.71 13.76 9.29
N GLY A 89 3.69 14.74 10.19
CA GLY A 89 2.73 15.84 10.17
C GLY A 89 1.34 15.45 10.68
N GLU A 90 0.33 16.24 10.33
CA GLU A 90 -1.07 15.99 10.69
C GLU A 90 -1.73 15.12 9.62
N LEU A 91 -2.36 14.02 10.04
CA LEU A 91 -3.11 13.12 9.16
C LEU A 91 -4.59 13.14 9.54
N PRO A 92 -5.50 13.02 8.56
CA PRO A 92 -6.90 12.75 8.87
C PRO A 92 -7.05 11.37 9.49
N GLU A 93 -8.17 11.15 10.19
CA GLU A 93 -8.55 9.82 10.63
C GLU A 93 -8.82 8.95 9.39
N MET A 94 -8.09 7.84 9.27
CA MET A 94 -8.21 6.91 8.15
C MET A 94 -9.04 5.71 8.59
N GLU A 95 -10.28 5.61 8.09
CA GLU A 95 -11.13 4.41 8.23
C GLU A 95 -10.68 3.25 7.32
#